data_AF-A0A9P3CP57-F1
#
_entry.id   AF-A0A9P3CP57-F1
#
_cell.length_a   1.000
_cell.length_b   1.000
_cell.length_c   1.000
_cell.angle_alpha   90.00
_cell.angle_beta   90.00
_cell.angle_gamma   90.00
#
_symmetry.space_group_name_H-M   'P 1'
#
loop_
_entity.id
_entity.type
_entity.pdbx_description
1 polymer ?
#
loop_
_entity_poly.entity_id
_entity_poly.type
_entity_poly.pdbx_seq_one_letter_code
_entity_poly.pdbx_strand_id
1 'polypeptide(L)'
;MAQYGMPTLSPTARRGGSERKTNAPNRSPASAKANKTKALPVITKDDKVGPHIDTATEVAREEARREGSPIVEEDKNAIDNPRGDAHGIIAIDGKGDIVLHIEHKTAAATLGQRYRVSSAALKSTSKYFERLLDGRFGESARIEKECVLLRDQYGTLDKVPSSELPVIPIEDIGRISAVKSIEALCTDFLLILHARDTNTPVPTANLANLAIVADRFHALDTVRLYLSRKRLIRAIEGKTTAKAESSLSEERVRQRILIGLLLDHAPWLDRYSARLITSGSKSWTGSRAEESDIMWWNLPHGLEEELLTRREYILDMLQSSAAQFVGQYLSRERQCRLGYDSSAACDSFQLGEMIRFLSRCGILQVKGLLYDAAEPPEPYIGDIFTLIDSLRQVPEYQIDRNHSHCGIRGRLISMLDMVIDALHYVGVCAECWTSNRHEHAWMDLKRPLLWRSQAYRSRGLPHTELHAQVRTMFTATERDWK
;
A
#
# COMPACT_ATOMS: atom_id res chain seq x y z
N MET A 1 -51.92 21.22 -22.27
CA MET A 1 -52.33 22.63 -22.08
C MET A 1 -51.80 23.09 -20.71
N ALA A 2 -51.32 24.33 -20.62
CA ALA A 2 -50.44 24.94 -19.58
C ALA A 2 -48.96 24.49 -19.71
N GLN A 3 -47.98 25.22 -20.27
CA GLN A 3 -47.61 26.65 -20.42
C GLN A 3 -47.13 27.36 -19.13
N TYR A 4 -46.08 28.19 -19.33
CA TYR A 4 -45.23 28.98 -18.41
C TYR A 4 -43.97 28.26 -17.90
N GLY A 5 -42.73 28.74 -18.10
CA GLY A 5 -42.21 29.97 -18.71
C GLY A 5 -40.81 30.25 -18.14
N MET A 6 -39.76 30.12 -18.97
CA MET A 6 -38.36 30.44 -18.64
C MET A 6 -38.09 31.95 -18.80
N PRO A 7 -37.25 32.60 -17.96
CA PRO A 7 -36.72 33.92 -18.26
C PRO A 7 -35.39 33.85 -19.01
N THR A 8 -35.35 34.52 -20.16
CA THR A 8 -34.17 34.87 -20.93
C THR A 8 -33.49 36.10 -20.34
N LEU A 9 -32.15 36.09 -20.25
CA LEU A 9 -31.34 37.29 -20.02
C LEU A 9 -30.57 37.63 -21.31
N SER A 10 -30.67 38.89 -21.71
CA SER A 10 -29.95 39.49 -22.84
C SER A 10 -29.17 40.72 -22.37
N PRO A 11 -28.15 41.16 -23.14
CA PRO A 11 -26.93 41.77 -22.61
C PRO A 11 -26.95 43.30 -22.65
N THR A 12 -26.20 43.94 -21.76
CA THR A 12 -25.88 45.37 -21.88
C THR A 12 -24.41 45.68 -21.64
N ALA A 13 -23.98 46.70 -22.37
CA ALA A 13 -22.62 47.01 -22.78
C ALA A 13 -21.82 47.87 -21.79
N ARG A 14 -20.49 47.72 -21.91
CA ARG A 14 -19.40 48.72 -21.88
C ARG A 14 -19.61 50.03 -21.11
N ARG A 15 -18.69 50.32 -20.18
CA ARG A 15 -17.90 51.57 -20.16
C ARG A 15 -16.69 51.54 -19.22
N GLY A 16 -15.56 52.05 -19.73
CA GLY A 16 -14.42 52.66 -19.03
C GLY A 16 -13.43 51.69 -18.37
N GLY A 17 -12.12 51.73 -18.59
CA GLY A 17 -11.26 52.83 -19.03
C GLY A 17 -10.35 53.23 -17.87
N SER A 18 -9.18 52.62 -17.76
CA SER A 18 -8.03 53.19 -17.04
C SER A 18 -6.75 52.51 -17.47
N GLU A 19 -5.97 53.22 -18.29
CA GLU A 19 -4.58 52.94 -18.58
C GLU A 19 -3.72 53.09 -17.30
N ARG A 20 -2.77 52.20 -17.09
CA ARG A 20 -1.56 52.51 -16.31
C ARG A 20 -0.35 51.81 -16.94
N LYS A 21 0.53 52.65 -17.48
CA LYS A 21 1.88 52.34 -17.98
C LYS A 21 2.83 51.98 -16.83
N THR A 22 4.01 51.50 -17.24
CA THR A 22 5.29 51.34 -16.50
C THR A 22 5.47 49.94 -15.86
N ASN A 23 6.61 49.25 -15.92
CA ASN A 23 7.90 49.44 -16.59
C ASN A 23 8.56 48.04 -16.68
N ALA A 24 9.16 47.71 -17.81
CA ALA A 24 10.16 46.64 -17.89
C ALA A 24 11.51 47.16 -17.35
N PRO A 25 12.38 46.25 -16.91
CA PRO A 25 13.73 46.33 -17.45
C PRO A 25 14.28 44.98 -17.89
N ASN A 26 14.81 45.01 -19.12
CA ASN A 26 15.87 44.13 -19.62
C ASN A 26 17.02 44.02 -18.63
N ARG A 27 17.53 42.80 -18.42
CA ARG A 27 18.94 42.53 -18.09
C ARG A 27 19.31 41.09 -18.46
N SER A 28 19.94 40.94 -19.61
CA SER A 28 21.07 40.01 -19.79
C SER A 28 22.34 40.85 -19.66
N PRO A 29 23.47 40.32 -19.16
CA PRO A 29 24.38 39.63 -20.08
C PRO A 29 25.25 38.50 -19.46
N ALA A 30 25.96 37.83 -20.39
CA ALA A 30 27.31 37.26 -20.26
C ALA A 30 27.50 35.77 -19.85
N SER A 31 27.63 34.93 -20.90
CA SER A 31 28.74 34.01 -21.20
C SER A 31 29.91 33.91 -20.19
N ALA A 32 30.31 32.68 -19.83
CA ALA A 32 31.68 32.15 -20.05
C ALA A 32 31.93 30.74 -19.45
N LYS A 33 32.67 29.92 -20.23
CA LYS A 33 33.53 28.75 -19.89
C LYS A 33 32.82 27.40 -19.63
N ALA A 34 32.86 26.40 -20.51
CA ALA A 34 33.96 25.65 -21.15
C ALA A 34 34.66 24.60 -20.25
N ASN A 35 34.33 23.33 -20.56
CA ASN A 35 35.13 22.10 -20.58
C ASN A 35 36.06 21.73 -19.42
N LYS A 36 35.83 20.51 -18.87
CA LYS A 36 36.89 19.49 -18.77
C LYS A 36 36.32 18.07 -18.56
N THR A 37 36.52 17.26 -19.59
CA THR A 37 36.45 15.80 -19.65
C THR A 37 37.60 15.15 -18.87
N LYS A 38 37.32 14.01 -18.21
CA LYS A 38 38.27 12.93 -17.83
C LYS A 38 37.47 11.62 -17.90
N ALA A 39 37.62 10.81 -18.95
CA ALA A 39 38.65 9.79 -19.19
C ALA A 39 38.51 8.56 -18.27
N LEU A 40 37.95 7.48 -18.86
CA LEU A 40 37.99 6.08 -18.41
C LEU A 40 39.39 5.49 -18.60
N PRO A 41 39.78 4.45 -17.83
CA PRO A 41 40.77 3.49 -18.27
C PRO A 41 40.13 2.16 -18.71
N VAL A 42 40.59 1.68 -19.86
CA VAL A 42 40.42 0.34 -20.43
C VAL A 42 41.74 -0.41 -20.22
N ILE A 43 41.71 -1.61 -19.61
CA ILE A 43 42.76 -2.65 -19.65
C ILE A 43 42.02 -4.00 -19.48
N THR A 44 41.64 -4.66 -20.59
CA THR A 44 42.21 -5.88 -21.22
C THR A 44 42.19 -7.17 -20.40
N LYS A 45 41.59 -8.20 -21.02
CA LYS A 45 41.64 -9.63 -20.71
C LYS A 45 43.07 -10.17 -20.85
N ASP A 46 43.44 -11.17 -20.07
CA ASP A 46 43.95 -12.43 -20.61
C ASP A 46 43.92 -13.59 -19.60
N ASP A 47 43.91 -14.76 -20.19
CA ASP A 47 43.56 -16.10 -19.72
C ASP A 47 44.61 -16.85 -18.85
N LYS A 48 44.08 -17.88 -18.15
CA LYS A 48 44.61 -19.28 -18.04
C LYS A 48 45.42 -19.78 -16.81
N VAL A 49 44.86 -20.90 -16.29
CA VAL A 49 45.47 -22.16 -15.76
C VAL A 49 45.84 -22.23 -14.27
N GLY A 50 45.26 -23.24 -13.59
CA GLY A 50 45.43 -23.61 -12.16
C GLY A 50 46.75 -24.33 -11.82
N PRO A 51 46.89 -25.09 -10.71
CA PRO A 51 45.87 -25.95 -10.06
C PRO A 51 45.78 -25.89 -8.51
N HIS A 52 44.76 -26.60 -8.01
CA HIS A 52 44.51 -27.18 -6.68
C HIS A 52 45.66 -27.22 -5.66
N ILE A 53 45.40 -26.77 -4.42
CA ILE A 53 45.82 -27.41 -3.16
C ILE A 53 44.71 -27.23 -2.10
N ASP A 54 44.29 -28.34 -1.49
CA ASP A 54 43.37 -28.44 -0.36
C ASP A 54 43.98 -27.90 0.94
N THR A 55 43.18 -27.26 1.80
CA THR A 55 43.40 -27.31 3.26
C THR A 55 42.15 -26.88 4.02
N ALA A 56 41.37 -27.89 4.41
CA ALA A 56 40.44 -27.81 5.53
C ALA A 56 41.22 -28.06 6.82
N THR A 57 41.38 -27.07 7.70
CA THR A 57 41.44 -27.20 9.17
C THR A 57 41.91 -25.88 9.79
N GLU A 58 40.99 -25.00 10.17
CA GLU A 58 41.29 -23.92 11.13
C GLU A 58 39.98 -23.39 11.77
N VAL A 59 39.21 -24.30 12.37
CA VAL A 59 38.11 -23.98 13.29
C VAL A 59 38.12 -25.01 14.42
N ALA A 60 39.11 -24.94 15.30
CA ALA A 60 39.12 -25.64 16.59
C ALA A 60 40.38 -25.28 17.39
N ARG A 61 40.54 -24.02 17.84
CA ARG A 61 41.53 -23.68 18.88
C ARG A 61 41.41 -22.27 19.47
N GLU A 62 40.22 -21.83 19.87
CA GLU A 62 40.11 -20.58 20.63
C GLU A 62 38.97 -20.56 21.68
N GLU A 63 38.63 -21.72 22.28
CA GLU A 63 37.64 -21.81 23.37
C GLU A 63 38.09 -22.73 24.51
N ALA A 64 39.27 -22.47 25.07
CA ALA A 64 39.68 -23.08 26.34
C ALA A 64 40.65 -22.17 27.08
N ARG A 65 40.13 -21.11 27.71
CA ARG A 65 40.76 -20.40 28.85
C ARG A 65 39.85 -19.26 29.32
N ARG A 66 39.09 -19.51 30.39
CA ARG A 66 39.04 -18.71 31.63
C ARG A 66 37.78 -19.05 32.41
N GLU A 67 37.94 -19.97 33.35
CA GLU A 67 37.13 -20.03 34.57
C GLU A 67 37.65 -18.98 35.56
N GLY A 68 36.73 -18.27 36.21
CA GLY A 68 37.00 -17.31 37.27
C GLY A 68 35.72 -16.57 37.66
N SER A 69 35.03 -17.05 38.70
CA SER A 69 33.91 -16.38 39.39
C SER A 69 34.42 -15.63 40.64
N PRO A 70 33.61 -14.82 41.35
CA PRO A 70 32.55 -13.91 40.92
C PRO A 70 32.77 -12.48 41.47
N ILE A 71 32.28 -11.45 40.77
CA ILE A 71 32.01 -10.14 41.38
C ILE A 71 30.53 -9.86 41.20
N VAL A 72 29.87 -9.61 42.34
CA VAL A 72 28.48 -9.24 42.48
C VAL A 72 28.29 -7.83 41.91
N GLU A 73 27.63 -7.73 40.76
CA GLU A 73 26.92 -6.52 40.37
C GLU A 73 25.46 -6.90 40.11
N GLU A 74 24.57 -6.27 40.87
CA GLU A 74 23.12 -6.39 40.74
C GLU A 74 22.68 -5.81 39.38
N ASP A 75 22.47 -6.68 38.40
CA ASP A 75 21.93 -6.28 37.11
C ASP A 75 20.39 -6.15 37.20
N LYS A 76 19.93 -4.95 37.55
CA LYS A 76 18.53 -4.54 37.45
C LYS A 76 18.17 -4.36 35.97
N ASN A 77 17.89 -5.45 35.26
CA ASN A 77 17.01 -5.53 34.06
C ASN A 77 16.99 -6.94 33.42
N ALA A 78 16.88 -8.00 34.22
CA ALA A 78 16.50 -9.31 33.68
C ALA A 78 14.99 -9.29 33.36
N ILE A 79 14.62 -8.99 32.12
CA ILE A 79 13.24 -9.13 31.64
C ILE A 79 13.01 -10.62 31.36
N ASP A 80 12.60 -11.37 32.38
CA ASP A 80 12.21 -12.77 32.25
C ASP A 80 11.05 -12.89 31.26
N ASN A 81 11.24 -13.66 30.19
CA ASN A 81 10.11 -14.14 29.39
C ASN A 81 9.16 -14.90 30.33
N PRO A 82 7.85 -14.63 30.30
CA PRO A 82 6.91 -15.34 31.16
C PRO A 82 6.97 -16.83 30.82
N ARG A 83 7.37 -17.65 31.79
CA ARG A 83 7.43 -19.12 31.66
C ARG A 83 6.12 -19.72 32.14
N GLY A 84 5.71 -20.82 31.50
CA GLY A 84 4.57 -21.61 31.95
C GLY A 84 4.82 -22.20 33.35
N ASP A 85 3.77 -22.25 34.16
CA ASP A 85 3.79 -23.00 35.42
C ASP A 85 3.72 -24.53 35.17
N ALA A 86 3.63 -25.32 36.26
CA ALA A 86 3.56 -26.79 36.18
C ALA A 86 2.35 -27.31 35.38
N HIS A 87 1.33 -26.47 35.15
CA HIS A 87 0.14 -26.78 34.35
C HIS A 87 0.21 -26.18 32.94
N GLY A 88 1.37 -25.63 32.55
CA GLY A 88 1.57 -24.98 31.27
C GLY A 88 0.84 -23.64 31.14
N ILE A 89 0.45 -22.99 32.24
CA ILE A 89 -0.20 -21.67 32.22
C ILE A 89 0.86 -20.58 32.27
N ILE A 90 0.88 -19.70 31.27
CA ILE A 90 1.86 -18.62 31.17
C ILE A 90 1.37 -17.41 31.96
N ALA A 91 2.16 -16.95 32.93
CA ALA A 91 1.80 -15.80 33.76
C ALA A 91 2.15 -14.48 33.06
N ILE A 92 1.18 -13.88 32.37
CA ILE A 92 1.31 -12.51 31.84
C ILE A 92 1.22 -11.51 32.99
N ASP A 93 0.34 -11.76 33.95
CA ASP A 93 0.32 -11.10 35.25
C ASP A 93 0.22 -12.14 36.37
N GLY A 94 1.25 -12.22 37.21
CA GLY A 94 1.26 -13.14 38.36
C GLY A 94 0.17 -12.85 39.38
N LYS A 95 -0.39 -11.63 39.40
CA LYS A 95 -1.55 -11.25 40.22
C LYS A 95 -2.86 -11.31 39.45
N GLY A 96 -2.86 -11.92 38.27
CA GLY A 96 -4.04 -12.09 37.44
C GLY A 96 -5.14 -12.87 38.16
N ASP A 97 -6.38 -12.53 37.85
CA ASP A 97 -7.61 -13.02 38.47
C ASP A 97 -8.42 -13.94 37.55
N ILE A 98 -7.99 -14.10 36.30
CA ILE A 98 -8.61 -15.01 35.32
C ILE A 98 -7.55 -15.70 34.46
N VAL A 99 -7.93 -16.81 33.84
CA VAL A 99 -7.13 -17.51 32.83
C VAL A 99 -7.81 -17.44 31.47
N LEU A 100 -7.11 -16.97 30.45
CA LEU A 100 -7.54 -17.09 29.06
C LEU A 100 -7.02 -18.40 28.49
N HIS A 101 -7.89 -19.18 27.87
CA HIS A 101 -7.52 -20.33 27.05
C HIS A 101 -7.71 -19.94 25.59
N ILE A 102 -6.62 -19.59 24.91
CA ILE A 102 -6.65 -19.14 23.53
C ILE A 102 -6.31 -20.33 22.64
N GLU A 103 -7.29 -20.75 21.87
CA GLU A 103 -7.20 -21.72 20.80
C GLU A 103 -7.32 -21.03 19.45
N HIS A 104 -6.65 -21.58 18.45
CA HIS A 104 -6.85 -21.18 17.07
C HIS A 104 -6.65 -22.39 16.16
N LYS A 105 -7.66 -22.61 15.31
CA LYS A 105 -7.67 -23.70 14.35
C LYS A 105 -6.96 -23.25 13.09
N THR A 106 -5.85 -23.92 12.78
CA THR A 106 -5.22 -23.83 11.47
C THR A 106 -5.63 -25.03 10.62
N ALA A 107 -5.38 -24.98 9.31
CA ALA A 107 -5.64 -26.12 8.42
C ALA A 107 -4.89 -27.41 8.83
N ALA A 108 -3.78 -27.28 9.58
CA ALA A 108 -2.94 -28.41 9.99
C ALA A 108 -3.16 -28.86 11.44
N ALA A 109 -3.51 -27.96 12.36
CA ALA A 109 -3.65 -28.25 13.78
C ALA A 109 -4.47 -27.20 14.54
N THR A 110 -5.08 -27.62 15.65
CA THR A 110 -5.58 -26.71 16.69
C THR A 110 -4.43 -26.42 17.66
N LEU A 111 -4.02 -25.16 17.71
CA LEU A 111 -2.99 -24.70 18.65
C LEU A 111 -3.68 -23.98 19.81
N GLY A 112 -3.38 -24.37 21.04
CA GLY A 112 -4.01 -23.83 22.24
C GLY A 112 -2.98 -23.49 23.32
N GLN A 113 -3.16 -22.36 24.00
CA GLN A 113 -2.29 -21.94 25.10
C GLN A 113 -3.08 -21.21 26.18
N ARG A 114 -2.70 -21.41 27.45
CA ARG A 114 -3.34 -20.78 28.62
C ARG A 114 -2.49 -19.65 29.19
N TYR A 115 -3.16 -18.58 29.60
CA TYR A 115 -2.52 -17.38 30.13
C TYR A 115 -3.22 -16.87 31.38
N ARG A 116 -2.47 -16.66 32.46
CA ARG A 116 -2.97 -15.92 33.63
C ARG A 116 -2.82 -14.43 33.39
N VAL A 117 -3.94 -13.69 33.47
CA VAL A 117 -4.04 -12.28 33.09
C VAL A 117 -4.87 -11.49 34.10
N SER A 118 -4.73 -10.17 34.08
CA SER A 118 -5.56 -9.25 34.85
C SER A 118 -6.79 -8.82 34.05
N SER A 119 -7.98 -9.15 34.55
CA SER A 119 -9.26 -8.72 33.97
C SER A 119 -9.36 -7.19 33.91
N ALA A 120 -8.84 -6.49 34.94
CA ALA A 120 -8.82 -5.03 35.01
C ALA A 120 -7.97 -4.43 33.88
N ALA A 121 -6.78 -4.98 33.63
CA ALA A 121 -5.92 -4.53 32.53
C ALA A 121 -6.60 -4.74 31.17
N LEU A 122 -7.19 -5.92 30.95
CA LEU A 122 -7.90 -6.22 29.71
C LEU A 122 -9.09 -5.30 29.46
N LYS A 123 -9.95 -5.07 30.47
CA LYS A 123 -11.08 -4.13 30.37
C LYS A 123 -10.64 -2.72 30.01
N SER A 124 -9.50 -2.27 30.56
CA SER A 124 -8.99 -0.92 30.30
C SER A 124 -8.38 -0.72 28.91
N THR A 125 -7.96 -1.81 28.25
CA THR A 125 -7.17 -1.74 27.01
C THR A 125 -7.85 -2.37 25.80
N SER A 126 -8.99 -3.03 25.98
CA SER A 126 -9.76 -3.72 24.94
C SER A 126 -11.26 -3.58 25.19
N LYS A 127 -11.97 -3.00 24.22
CA LYS A 127 -13.44 -2.90 24.25
C LYS A 127 -14.13 -4.26 24.16
N TYR A 128 -13.46 -5.26 23.57
CA TYR A 128 -13.96 -6.63 23.55
C TYR A 128 -14.01 -7.21 24.96
N PHE A 129 -12.89 -7.15 25.69
CA PHE A 129 -12.83 -7.70 27.05
C PHE A 129 -13.64 -6.87 28.05
N GLU A 130 -13.73 -5.55 27.85
CA GLU A 130 -14.67 -4.69 28.57
C GLU A 130 -16.09 -5.27 28.50
N ARG A 131 -16.63 -5.46 27.30
CA ARG A 131 -17.98 -5.98 27.08
C ARG A 131 -18.15 -7.42 27.55
N LEU A 132 -17.17 -8.28 27.29
CA LEU A 132 -17.22 -9.68 27.70
C LEU A 132 -17.36 -9.83 29.22
N LEU A 133 -16.74 -8.91 29.97
CA LEU A 133 -16.63 -8.97 31.43
C LEU A 133 -17.47 -7.92 32.16
N ASP A 134 -18.43 -7.27 31.47
CA ASP A 134 -19.29 -6.18 32.01
C ASP A 134 -20.53 -6.69 32.79
N GLY A 135 -20.61 -7.98 33.13
CA GLY A 135 -21.71 -8.56 33.89
C GLY A 135 -22.99 -8.86 33.09
N ARG A 136 -23.09 -8.39 31.83
CA ARG A 136 -24.29 -8.55 30.99
C ARG A 136 -24.46 -9.95 30.39
N PHE A 137 -23.37 -10.71 30.31
CA PHE A 137 -23.36 -12.04 29.73
C PHE A 137 -23.34 -13.11 30.83
N GLY A 138 -23.99 -14.25 30.59
CA GLY A 138 -23.99 -15.37 31.53
C GLY A 138 -22.58 -15.85 31.90
N GLU A 139 -21.64 -15.70 30.97
CA GLU A 139 -20.22 -15.97 31.20
C GLU A 139 -19.60 -15.05 32.25
N SER A 140 -19.81 -13.73 32.14
CA SER A 140 -19.31 -12.78 33.14
C SER A 140 -19.88 -13.02 34.54
N ALA A 141 -21.18 -13.34 34.64
CA ALA A 141 -21.81 -13.66 35.92
C ALA A 141 -21.29 -14.98 36.52
N ARG A 142 -20.92 -15.96 35.68
CA ARG A 142 -20.29 -17.21 36.13
C ARG A 142 -18.91 -16.93 36.71
N ILE A 143 -18.09 -16.15 35.98
CA ILE A 143 -16.73 -15.78 36.41
C ILE A 143 -16.78 -15.01 37.73
N GLU A 144 -17.71 -14.05 37.86
CA GLU A 144 -17.84 -13.26 39.08
C GLU A 144 -18.21 -14.13 40.29
N LYS A 145 -19.14 -15.07 40.14
CA LYS A 145 -19.48 -16.04 41.20
C LYS A 145 -18.30 -16.90 41.61
N GLU A 146 -17.55 -17.41 40.65
CA GLU A 146 -16.37 -18.24 40.90
C GLU A 146 -15.27 -17.44 41.60
N CYS A 147 -15.05 -16.18 41.20
CA CYS A 147 -14.14 -15.26 41.88
C CYS A 147 -14.55 -14.98 43.33
N VAL A 148 -15.85 -14.86 43.63
CA VAL A 148 -16.33 -14.70 45.02
C VAL A 148 -15.98 -15.93 45.85
N LEU A 149 -16.27 -17.14 45.35
CA LEU A 149 -15.96 -18.39 46.03
C LEU A 149 -14.44 -18.54 46.29
N LEU A 150 -13.61 -18.20 45.30
CA LEU A 150 -12.16 -18.27 45.44
C LEU A 150 -11.61 -17.23 46.43
N ARG A 151 -12.22 -16.04 46.53
CA ARG A 151 -11.87 -15.06 47.56
C ARG A 151 -12.23 -15.56 48.96
N ASP A 152 -13.36 -16.23 49.11
CA ASP A 152 -13.74 -16.82 50.40
C ASP A 152 -12.76 -17.92 50.84
N GLN A 153 -12.23 -18.69 49.89
CA GLN A 153 -11.29 -19.79 50.16
C GLN A 153 -9.84 -19.31 50.39
N TYR A 154 -9.34 -18.37 49.59
CA TYR A 154 -7.92 -17.96 49.58
C TYR A 154 -7.67 -16.56 50.13
N GLY A 155 -8.73 -15.83 50.47
CA GLY A 155 -8.71 -14.43 50.92
C GLY A 155 -8.55 -13.44 49.76
N THR A 156 -7.52 -13.64 48.92
CA THR A 156 -7.19 -12.76 47.80
C THR A 156 -6.87 -13.56 46.53
N LEU A 157 -7.28 -13.04 45.37
CA LEU A 157 -7.15 -13.75 44.09
C LEU A 157 -5.70 -13.89 43.59
N ASP A 158 -4.77 -13.11 44.14
CA ASP A 158 -3.33 -13.24 43.86
C ASP A 158 -2.74 -14.55 44.40
N LYS A 159 -3.29 -15.10 45.49
CA LYS A 159 -2.83 -16.34 46.13
C LYS A 159 -3.42 -17.60 45.51
N VAL A 160 -4.42 -17.46 44.64
CA VAL A 160 -5.08 -18.61 44.00
C VAL A 160 -4.11 -19.27 43.01
N PRO A 161 -3.95 -20.60 43.06
CA PRO A 161 -3.20 -21.33 42.04
C PRO A 161 -3.79 -21.11 40.64
N SER A 162 -2.95 -20.92 39.62
CA SER A 162 -3.43 -20.63 38.26
C SER A 162 -4.40 -21.68 37.70
N SER A 163 -4.27 -22.94 38.13
CA SER A 163 -5.13 -24.06 37.73
C SER A 163 -6.56 -23.98 38.26
N GLU A 164 -6.81 -23.21 39.31
CA GLU A 164 -8.12 -23.05 39.95
C GLU A 164 -8.82 -21.75 39.56
N LEU A 165 -8.15 -20.88 38.80
CA LEU A 165 -8.74 -19.62 38.35
C LEU A 165 -9.81 -19.85 37.27
N PRO A 166 -10.83 -18.97 37.18
CA PRO A 166 -11.85 -19.05 36.14
C PRO A 166 -11.23 -19.00 34.74
N VAL A 167 -11.63 -19.93 33.88
CA VAL A 167 -11.10 -20.07 32.51
C VAL A 167 -12.09 -19.52 31.49
N ILE A 168 -11.59 -18.66 30.59
CA ILE A 168 -12.32 -18.09 29.46
C ILE A 168 -11.79 -18.70 28.16
N PRO A 169 -12.58 -19.51 27.43
CA PRO A 169 -12.17 -20.05 26.14
C PRO A 169 -12.29 -19.00 25.03
N ILE A 170 -11.28 -18.93 24.17
CA ILE A 170 -11.22 -18.07 22.98
C ILE A 170 -10.82 -18.96 21.80
N GLU A 171 -11.71 -19.21 20.84
CA GLU A 171 -11.48 -20.19 19.76
C GLU A 171 -10.89 -19.59 18.47
N ASP A 172 -10.82 -18.27 18.36
CA ASP A 172 -10.40 -17.59 17.14
C ASP A 172 -9.78 -16.19 17.39
N ILE A 173 -8.51 -16.06 17.01
CA ILE A 173 -7.71 -14.83 17.09
C ILE A 173 -7.67 -14.04 15.77
N GLY A 174 -8.46 -14.43 14.78
CA GLY A 174 -8.59 -13.78 13.48
C GLY A 174 -7.81 -14.48 12.36
N ARG A 175 -7.93 -13.93 11.14
CA ARG A 175 -7.36 -14.48 9.90
C ARG A 175 -5.86 -14.19 9.77
N ILE A 176 -5.05 -14.78 10.64
CA ILE A 176 -3.59 -14.62 10.67
C ILE A 176 -2.88 -15.59 9.73
N SER A 177 -1.61 -15.32 9.40
CA SER A 177 -0.79 -16.31 8.71
C SER A 177 -0.39 -17.47 9.61
N ALA A 178 0.10 -18.55 9.01
CA ALA A 178 0.86 -19.55 9.75
C ALA A 178 2.00 -18.87 10.53
N VAL A 179 2.01 -19.10 11.84
CA VAL A 179 3.06 -18.65 12.75
C VAL A 179 3.78 -19.86 13.32
N LYS A 180 5.07 -19.70 13.65
CA LYS A 180 5.86 -20.77 14.29
C LYS A 180 5.29 -21.17 15.65
N SER A 181 4.68 -20.21 16.34
CA SER A 181 4.10 -20.38 17.67
C SER A 181 3.00 -19.34 17.86
N ILE A 182 1.77 -19.81 18.07
CA ILE A 182 0.65 -18.96 18.50
C ILE A 182 0.90 -18.45 19.92
N GLU A 183 1.62 -19.23 20.72
CA GLU A 183 2.05 -18.84 22.06
C GLU A 183 2.83 -17.52 22.03
N ALA A 184 3.85 -17.40 21.17
CA ALA A 184 4.65 -16.18 21.09
C ALA A 184 3.81 -14.95 20.67
N LEU A 185 2.94 -15.11 19.67
CA LEU A 185 2.08 -14.00 19.20
C LEU A 185 1.10 -13.54 20.28
N CYS A 186 0.43 -14.49 20.94
CA CYS A 186 -0.54 -14.17 22.00
C CYS A 186 0.15 -13.64 23.25
N THR A 187 1.34 -14.14 23.59
CA THR A 187 2.16 -13.62 24.68
C THR A 187 2.50 -12.15 24.43
N ASP A 188 3.01 -11.81 23.24
CA ASP A 188 3.35 -10.43 22.88
C ASP A 188 2.10 -9.53 22.93
N PHE A 189 0.97 -9.99 22.38
CA PHE A 189 -0.30 -9.26 22.44
C PHE A 189 -0.76 -8.99 23.88
N LEU A 190 -0.78 -10.01 24.73
CA LEU A 190 -1.24 -9.88 26.11
C LEU A 190 -0.27 -9.04 26.95
N LEU A 191 1.05 -9.14 26.74
CA LEU A 191 2.02 -8.26 27.38
C LEU A 191 1.74 -6.78 27.05
N ILE A 192 1.43 -6.48 25.77
CA ILE A 192 1.08 -5.12 25.34
C ILE A 192 -0.20 -4.62 26.05
N LEU A 193 -1.24 -5.46 26.17
CA LEU A 193 -2.46 -5.10 26.90
C LEU A 193 -2.21 -4.85 28.40
N HIS A 194 -1.17 -5.46 28.97
CA HIS A 194 -0.75 -5.24 30.37
C HIS A 194 0.30 -4.14 30.51
N ALA A 195 0.52 -3.33 29.47
CA ALA A 195 1.53 -2.27 29.40
C ALA A 195 2.97 -2.76 29.67
N ARG A 196 3.25 -4.05 29.48
CA ARG A 196 4.57 -4.68 29.61
C ARG A 196 5.29 -4.67 28.27
N ASP A 197 6.61 -4.81 28.32
CA ASP A 197 7.43 -4.84 27.12
C ASP A 197 7.56 -6.26 26.55
N THR A 198 7.63 -6.34 25.23
CA THR A 198 7.84 -7.58 24.48
C THR A 198 9.33 -7.78 24.22
N ASN A 199 9.84 -9.00 24.41
CA ASN A 199 11.27 -9.31 24.24
C ASN A 199 11.67 -9.59 22.78
N THR A 200 10.69 -9.71 21.88
CA THR A 200 10.91 -10.15 20.51
C THR A 200 11.12 -8.96 19.56
N PRO A 201 12.20 -8.92 18.74
CA PRO A 201 12.18 -8.08 17.56
C PRO A 201 10.97 -8.51 16.72
N VAL A 202 10.19 -7.55 16.21
CA VAL A 202 8.94 -7.86 15.51
C VAL A 202 9.17 -7.76 13.99
N PRO A 203 9.37 -8.88 13.26
CA PRO A 203 9.30 -8.89 11.81
C PRO A 203 7.98 -8.30 11.31
N THR A 204 7.98 -7.73 10.11
CA THR A 204 6.77 -7.16 9.49
C THR A 204 5.59 -8.14 9.47
N ALA A 205 5.83 -9.44 9.24
CA ALA A 205 4.77 -10.46 9.28
C ALA A 205 4.14 -10.61 10.68
N ASN A 206 4.98 -10.66 11.73
CA ASN A 206 4.48 -10.75 13.10
C ASN A 206 3.72 -9.48 13.50
N LEU A 207 4.17 -8.31 13.03
CA LEU A 207 3.46 -7.05 13.27
C LEU A 207 2.09 -7.02 12.56
N ALA A 208 2.01 -7.55 11.33
CA ALA A 208 0.75 -7.68 10.61
C ALA A 208 -0.20 -8.65 11.31
N ASN A 209 0.29 -9.81 11.78
CA ASN A 209 -0.50 -10.75 12.58
C ASN A 209 -0.97 -10.12 13.89
N LEU A 210 -0.10 -9.36 14.58
CA LEU A 210 -0.47 -8.63 15.80
C LEU A 210 -1.56 -7.60 15.52
N ALA A 211 -1.51 -6.91 14.38
CA ALA A 211 -2.56 -5.97 13.97
C ALA A 211 -3.91 -6.68 13.77
N ILE A 212 -3.91 -7.87 13.17
CA ILE A 212 -5.12 -8.70 12.97
C ILE A 212 -5.71 -9.13 14.32
N VAL A 213 -4.86 -9.62 15.23
CA VAL A 213 -5.29 -9.99 16.59
C VAL A 213 -5.85 -8.78 17.33
N ALA A 214 -5.16 -7.64 17.25
CA ALA A 214 -5.61 -6.41 17.90
C ALA A 214 -6.92 -5.88 17.33
N ASP A 215 -7.16 -6.00 16.02
CA ASP A 215 -8.45 -5.68 15.41
C ASP A 215 -9.56 -6.61 15.94
N ARG A 216 -9.30 -7.93 15.95
CA ARG A 216 -10.22 -8.96 16.46
C ARG A 216 -10.69 -8.69 17.89
N PHE A 217 -9.78 -8.27 18.76
CA PHE A 217 -10.07 -7.96 20.16
C PHE A 217 -10.33 -6.46 20.43
N HIS A 218 -10.57 -5.64 19.40
CA HIS A 218 -10.81 -4.19 19.54
C HIS A 218 -9.79 -3.48 20.45
N ALA A 219 -8.51 -3.76 20.23
CA ALA A 219 -7.38 -3.25 21.01
C ALA A 219 -6.33 -2.52 20.14
N LEU A 220 -6.72 -2.09 18.94
CA LEU A 220 -5.83 -1.38 18.00
C LEU A 220 -5.20 -0.13 18.63
N ASP A 221 -5.96 0.67 19.38
CA ASP A 221 -5.45 1.90 20.02
C ASP A 221 -4.32 1.62 21.00
N THR A 222 -4.46 0.58 21.82
CA THR A 222 -3.42 0.13 22.76
C THR A 222 -2.15 -0.28 22.03
N VAL A 223 -2.30 -1.06 20.94
CA VAL A 223 -1.15 -1.50 20.14
C VAL A 223 -0.50 -0.32 19.41
N ARG A 224 -1.28 0.62 18.85
CA ARG A 224 -0.75 1.86 18.23
C ARG A 224 0.11 2.67 19.20
N LEU A 225 -0.38 2.87 20.42
CA LEU A 225 0.35 3.56 21.48
C LEU A 225 1.66 2.84 21.84
N TYR A 226 1.63 1.51 21.94
CA TYR A 226 2.83 0.72 22.19
C TYR A 226 3.86 0.86 21.05
N LEU A 227 3.43 0.76 19.79
CA LEU A 227 4.28 0.85 18.62
C LEU A 227 4.94 2.22 18.47
N SER A 228 4.18 3.30 18.75
CA SER A 228 4.71 4.66 18.73
C SER A 228 5.75 4.87 19.83
N ARG A 229 5.49 4.40 21.06
CA ARG A 229 6.42 4.42 22.19
C ARG A 229 7.72 3.69 21.86
N LYS A 230 7.62 2.49 21.28
CA LYS A 230 8.78 1.63 20.94
C LYS A 230 9.41 1.95 19.59
N ARG A 231 8.80 2.84 18.79
CA ARG A 231 9.25 3.22 17.44
C ARG A 231 9.48 2.01 16.52
N LEU A 232 8.69 0.94 16.67
CA LEU A 232 8.94 -0.32 15.97
C LEU A 232 8.89 -0.18 14.45
N ILE A 233 7.93 0.58 13.93
CA ILE A 233 7.79 0.83 12.49
C ILE A 233 9.02 1.57 11.95
N ARG A 234 9.51 2.60 12.66
CA ARG A 234 10.74 3.32 12.29
C ARG A 234 11.97 2.41 12.34
N ALA A 235 12.02 1.46 13.28
CA ALA A 235 13.09 0.48 13.35
C ALA A 235 13.08 -0.49 12.14
N ILE A 236 11.89 -0.87 11.64
CA ILE A 236 11.74 -1.66 10.41
C ILE A 236 12.21 -0.85 9.20
N GLU A 237 11.79 0.41 9.10
CA GLU A 237 12.22 1.32 8.01
C GLU A 237 13.73 1.53 8.02
N GLY A 238 14.33 1.81 9.18
CA GLY A 238 15.77 2.04 9.30
C GLY A 238 16.64 0.83 8.94
N LYS A 239 16.08 -0.39 9.03
CA LYS A 239 16.76 -1.63 8.59
C LYS A 239 16.53 -1.94 7.10
N THR A 240 15.55 -1.30 6.47
CA THR A 240 15.20 -1.59 5.07
C THR A 240 16.01 -0.68 4.13
N THR A 241 16.96 -1.25 3.39
CA THR A 241 17.74 -0.50 2.40
C THR A 241 16.89 -0.13 1.18
N ALA A 242 17.26 0.90 0.42
CA ALA A 242 16.53 1.28 -0.80
C ALA A 242 16.44 0.14 -1.84
N LYS A 243 17.48 -0.70 -1.93
CA LYS A 243 17.47 -1.90 -2.79
C LYS A 243 16.44 -2.92 -2.29
N ALA A 244 16.47 -3.26 -0.99
CA ALA A 244 15.52 -4.18 -0.38
C ALA A 244 14.07 -3.66 -0.49
N GLU A 245 13.91 -2.35 -0.38
CA GLU A 245 12.64 -1.65 -0.54
C GLU A 245 12.08 -1.84 -1.95
N SER A 246 12.90 -1.68 -2.99
CA SER A 246 12.45 -1.92 -4.37
C SER A 246 12.10 -3.40 -4.65
N SER A 247 12.73 -4.35 -3.95
CA SER A 247 12.56 -5.79 -4.18
C SER A 247 11.56 -6.47 -3.24
N LEU A 248 10.69 -5.73 -2.55
CA LEU A 248 9.66 -6.33 -1.70
C LEU A 248 8.69 -7.20 -2.51
N SER A 249 8.35 -8.37 -1.98
CA SER A 249 7.28 -9.20 -2.53
C SER A 249 5.91 -8.56 -2.30
N GLU A 250 4.93 -8.95 -3.11
CA GLU A 250 3.53 -8.51 -2.97
C GLU A 250 3.01 -8.76 -1.54
N GLU A 251 3.28 -9.93 -0.98
CA GLU A 251 2.88 -10.27 0.39
C GLU A 251 3.44 -9.26 1.42
N ARG A 252 4.70 -8.83 1.27
CA ARG A 252 5.29 -7.81 2.15
C ARG A 252 4.66 -6.44 1.95
N VAL A 253 4.35 -6.08 0.71
CA VAL A 253 3.63 -4.83 0.38
C VAL A 253 2.25 -4.84 1.05
N ARG A 254 1.49 -5.93 0.90
CA ARG A 254 0.18 -6.14 1.52
C ARG A 254 0.22 -6.10 3.05
N GLN A 255 1.21 -6.75 3.68
CA GLN A 255 1.43 -6.66 5.12
C GLN A 255 1.67 -5.21 5.58
N ARG A 256 2.48 -4.44 4.85
CA ARG A 256 2.73 -3.03 5.18
C ARG A 256 1.49 -2.15 4.97
N ILE A 257 0.67 -2.41 3.95
CA ILE A 257 -0.63 -1.75 3.77
C ILE A 257 -1.54 -2.04 4.96
N LEU A 258 -1.69 -3.31 5.35
CA LEU A 258 -2.54 -3.69 6.47
C LEU A 258 -2.10 -3.03 7.78
N ILE A 259 -0.79 -3.01 8.05
CA ILE A 259 -0.22 -2.31 9.21
C ILE A 259 -0.51 -0.81 9.12
N GLY A 260 -0.29 -0.19 7.96
CA GLY A 260 -0.60 1.23 7.75
C GLY A 260 -2.06 1.58 8.01
N LEU A 261 -2.98 0.71 7.59
CA LEU A 261 -4.42 0.86 7.77
C LEU A 261 -4.86 0.65 9.22
N LEU A 262 -4.50 -0.48 9.83
CA LEU A 262 -4.99 -0.87 11.16
C LEU A 262 -4.24 -0.16 12.28
N LEU A 263 -2.96 0.16 12.10
CA LEU A 263 -2.09 0.75 13.12
C LEU A 263 -1.75 2.23 12.84
N ASP A 264 -2.52 2.86 11.95
CA ASP A 264 -2.48 4.31 11.67
C ASP A 264 -1.08 4.84 11.30
N HIS A 265 -0.41 4.15 10.38
CA HIS A 265 0.87 4.61 9.82
C HIS A 265 0.69 5.06 8.38
N ALA A 266 0.27 6.32 8.24
CA ALA A 266 -0.07 6.96 6.97
C ALA A 266 0.97 6.79 5.85
N PRO A 267 2.31 6.92 6.09
CA PRO A 267 3.30 6.76 5.02
C PRO A 267 3.31 5.38 4.39
N TRP A 268 3.02 4.31 5.15
CA TRP A 268 2.94 2.96 4.59
C TRP A 268 1.65 2.76 3.81
N LEU A 269 0.53 3.26 4.33
CA LEU A 269 -0.74 3.12 3.63
C LEU A 269 -0.65 3.77 2.24
N ASP A 270 -0.20 5.03 2.17
CA ASP A 270 -0.09 5.78 0.92
C ASP A 270 0.91 5.14 -0.06
N ARG A 271 2.16 4.96 0.38
CA ARG A 271 3.23 4.46 -0.48
C ARG A 271 2.99 3.05 -1.01
N TYR A 272 2.56 2.12 -0.15
CA TYR A 272 2.44 0.72 -0.56
C TYR A 272 1.14 0.45 -1.29
N SER A 273 0.07 1.19 -1.01
CA SER A 273 -1.14 1.14 -1.85
C SER A 273 -0.86 1.66 -3.25
N ALA A 274 -0.16 2.79 -3.40
CA ALA A 274 0.26 3.30 -4.71
C ALA A 274 1.09 2.26 -5.47
N ARG A 275 2.06 1.63 -4.79
CA ARG A 275 2.86 0.56 -5.38
C ARG A 275 2.02 -0.63 -5.82
N LEU A 276 1.09 -1.11 -4.98
CA LEU A 276 0.25 -2.27 -5.32
C LEU A 276 -0.67 -1.97 -6.52
N ILE A 277 -1.23 -0.75 -6.58
CA ILE A 277 -2.01 -0.25 -7.71
C ILE A 277 -1.17 -0.31 -9.00
N THR A 278 0.07 0.21 -8.98
CA THR A 278 0.92 0.28 -10.17
C THR A 278 1.48 -1.07 -10.59
N SER A 279 1.95 -1.89 -9.64
CA SER A 279 2.55 -3.19 -9.93
C SER A 279 1.54 -4.27 -10.28
N GLY A 280 0.29 -4.11 -9.86
CA GLY A 280 -0.71 -5.17 -9.93
C GLY A 280 -0.65 -6.10 -8.72
N SER A 281 -1.69 -6.90 -8.59
CA SER A 281 -1.82 -7.94 -7.56
C SER A 281 -2.21 -9.25 -8.22
N LYS A 282 -1.64 -10.35 -7.73
CA LYS A 282 -2.04 -11.69 -8.17
C LYS A 282 -3.46 -12.06 -7.73
N SER A 283 -3.96 -11.48 -6.63
CA SER A 283 -5.32 -11.73 -6.14
C SER A 283 -6.41 -11.11 -7.02
N TRP A 284 -6.06 -10.17 -7.92
CA TRP A 284 -7.03 -9.48 -8.78
C TRP A 284 -7.35 -10.25 -10.06
N THR A 285 -6.44 -11.09 -10.51
CA THR A 285 -6.55 -11.84 -11.77
C THR A 285 -6.39 -13.33 -11.49
N GLY A 286 -7.46 -13.97 -11.02
CA GLY A 286 -7.48 -15.38 -10.63
C GLY A 286 -8.66 -15.75 -9.74
N SER A 287 -8.54 -16.84 -9.00
CA SER A 287 -9.46 -17.13 -7.88
C SER A 287 -9.28 -16.02 -6.85
N ARG A 288 -10.31 -15.19 -6.67
CA ARG A 288 -10.31 -14.16 -5.63
C ARG A 288 -9.97 -14.82 -4.30
N ALA A 289 -9.16 -14.11 -3.50
CA ALA A 289 -8.83 -14.56 -2.15
C ALA A 289 -10.13 -14.91 -1.41
N GLU A 290 -10.17 -16.12 -0.87
CA GLU A 290 -11.34 -16.62 -0.17
C GLU A 290 -11.51 -15.88 1.15
N GLU A 291 -12.72 -15.90 1.72
CA GLU A 291 -12.98 -15.29 3.02
C GLU A 291 -12.15 -15.94 4.14
N SER A 292 -11.71 -17.19 3.93
CA SER A 292 -10.83 -17.97 4.80
C SER A 292 -9.35 -17.57 4.73
N ASP A 293 -8.94 -16.80 3.70
CA ASP A 293 -7.55 -16.41 3.52
C ASP A 293 -7.09 -15.38 4.57
N ILE A 294 -5.76 -15.29 4.72
CA ILE A 294 -5.11 -14.34 5.62
C ILE A 294 -5.56 -12.92 5.28
N MET A 295 -5.86 -12.10 6.29
CA MET A 295 -6.52 -10.81 6.13
C MET A 295 -5.82 -9.86 5.14
N TRP A 296 -4.49 -9.89 4.97
CA TRP A 296 -3.82 -8.99 4.03
C TRP A 296 -3.97 -9.38 2.55
N TRP A 297 -4.46 -10.59 2.24
CA TRP A 297 -4.82 -10.98 0.88
C TRP A 297 -6.20 -10.45 0.46
N ASN A 298 -7.04 -10.10 1.43
CA ASN A 298 -8.31 -9.40 1.24
C ASN A 298 -8.40 -8.22 2.24
N LEU A 299 -7.82 -7.09 1.85
CA LEU A 299 -7.66 -5.93 2.72
C LEU A 299 -9.01 -5.40 3.24
N PRO A 300 -9.15 -5.12 4.54
CA PRO A 300 -10.44 -4.79 5.14
C PRO A 300 -10.92 -3.38 4.77
N HIS A 301 -12.13 -3.05 5.23
CA HIS A 301 -12.78 -1.75 5.03
C HIS A 301 -13.03 -1.40 3.55
N GLY A 302 -13.20 -2.39 2.67
CA GLY A 302 -13.39 -2.15 1.24
C GLY A 302 -12.18 -1.51 0.55
N LEU A 303 -11.00 -1.65 1.16
CA LEU A 303 -9.75 -1.13 0.60
C LEU A 303 -9.32 -1.96 -0.61
N GLU A 304 -9.50 -3.28 -0.57
CA GLU A 304 -9.11 -4.17 -1.69
C GLU A 304 -9.80 -3.76 -3.00
N GLU A 305 -11.11 -3.55 -2.96
CA GLU A 305 -11.92 -3.13 -4.10
C GLU A 305 -11.56 -1.73 -4.58
N GLU A 306 -11.23 -0.82 -3.66
CA GLU A 306 -10.78 0.53 -4.00
C GLU A 306 -9.45 0.48 -4.76
N LEU A 307 -8.47 -0.31 -4.31
CA LEU A 307 -7.18 -0.43 -4.98
C LEU A 307 -7.32 -1.04 -6.38
N LEU A 308 -8.16 -2.06 -6.52
CA LEU A 308 -8.48 -2.65 -7.82
C LEU A 308 -9.13 -1.61 -8.75
N THR A 309 -10.15 -0.90 -8.27
CA THR A 309 -10.86 0.13 -9.05
C THR A 309 -9.92 1.25 -9.50
N ARG A 310 -9.00 1.70 -8.62
CA ARG A 310 -7.99 2.69 -8.99
C ARG A 310 -7.11 2.22 -10.14
N ARG A 311 -6.65 0.97 -10.07
CA ARG A 311 -5.85 0.37 -11.14
C ARG A 311 -6.64 0.28 -12.45
N GLU A 312 -7.87 -0.20 -12.41
CA GLU A 312 -8.73 -0.35 -13.59
C GLU A 312 -8.94 1.00 -14.29
N TYR A 313 -9.20 2.07 -13.54
CA TYR A 313 -9.33 3.41 -14.10
C TYR A 313 -8.03 3.96 -14.70
N ILE A 314 -6.86 3.64 -14.12
CA ILE A 314 -5.57 4.00 -14.71
C ILE A 314 -5.36 3.29 -16.05
N LEU A 315 -5.69 2.00 -16.13
CA LEU A 315 -5.59 1.22 -17.36
C LEU A 315 -6.60 1.67 -18.42
N ASP A 316 -7.85 1.92 -18.03
CA ASP A 316 -8.90 2.51 -18.87
C ASP A 316 -8.47 3.88 -19.41
N MET A 317 -7.82 4.71 -18.58
CA MET A 317 -7.28 5.98 -19.02
C MET A 317 -6.21 5.81 -20.11
N LEU A 318 -5.25 4.91 -19.93
CA LEU A 318 -4.20 4.66 -20.93
C LEU A 318 -4.80 4.15 -22.25
N GLN A 319 -5.73 3.20 -22.16
CA GLN A 319 -6.40 2.62 -23.33
C GLN A 319 -7.27 3.65 -24.07
N SER A 320 -8.12 4.40 -23.35
CA SER A 320 -8.98 5.43 -23.92
C SER A 320 -8.19 6.59 -24.54
N SER A 321 -7.07 6.98 -23.93
CA SER A 321 -6.19 8.02 -24.49
C SER A 321 -5.50 7.57 -25.78
N ALA A 322 -5.05 6.30 -25.83
CA ALA A 322 -4.54 5.71 -27.07
C ALA A 322 -5.60 5.67 -28.18
N ALA A 323 -6.83 5.26 -27.84
CA ALA A 323 -7.96 5.25 -28.77
C ALA A 323 -8.31 6.66 -29.27
N GLN A 324 -8.25 7.67 -28.41
CA GLN A 324 -8.47 9.07 -28.79
C GLN A 324 -7.43 9.57 -29.78
N PHE A 325 -6.14 9.25 -29.58
CA PHE A 325 -5.10 9.60 -30.56
C PHE A 325 -5.37 8.95 -31.92
N VAL A 326 -5.79 7.68 -31.96
CA VAL A 326 -6.22 7.03 -33.20
C VAL A 326 -7.43 7.72 -33.83
N GLY A 327 -8.44 8.04 -33.02
CA GLY A 327 -9.65 8.75 -33.45
C GLY A 327 -9.36 10.10 -34.10
N GLN A 328 -8.34 10.84 -33.64
CA GLN A 328 -7.93 12.11 -34.26
C GLN A 328 -7.47 11.94 -35.72
N TYR A 329 -6.76 10.85 -36.04
CA TYR A 329 -6.29 10.56 -37.40
C TYR A 329 -7.35 9.87 -38.28
N LEU A 330 -8.37 9.28 -37.67
CA LEU A 330 -9.56 8.78 -38.37
C LEU A 330 -10.60 9.88 -38.64
N SER A 331 -10.45 11.03 -37.98
CA SER A 331 -11.33 12.17 -38.18
C SER A 331 -11.14 12.80 -39.56
N ARG A 332 -12.09 13.64 -39.98
CA ARG A 332 -11.96 14.43 -41.21
C ARG A 332 -11.01 15.63 -41.06
N GLU A 333 -10.50 15.87 -39.86
CA GLU A 333 -9.61 17.00 -39.57
C GLU A 333 -8.15 16.61 -39.83
N ARG A 334 -7.50 17.38 -40.69
CA ARG A 334 -6.08 17.21 -41.01
C ARG A 334 -5.21 17.41 -39.76
N GLN A 335 -4.40 16.42 -39.42
CA GLN A 335 -3.49 16.45 -38.26
C GLN A 335 -2.14 17.04 -38.63
N CYS A 336 -1.64 16.76 -39.84
CA CYS A 336 -0.43 17.38 -40.37
C CYS A 336 -0.65 18.89 -40.60
N ARG A 337 0.07 19.72 -39.85
CA ARG A 337 -0.03 21.19 -39.90
C ARG A 337 0.95 21.87 -40.85
N LEU A 338 1.77 21.10 -41.57
CA LEU A 338 2.83 21.64 -42.43
C LEU A 338 2.33 22.19 -43.76
N GLY A 339 1.12 21.81 -44.21
CA GLY A 339 0.45 22.43 -45.36
C GLY A 339 0.94 22.00 -46.74
N TYR A 340 1.85 21.01 -46.82
CA TYR A 340 2.29 20.41 -48.09
C TYR A 340 1.19 19.58 -48.76
N ASP A 341 1.27 19.38 -50.08
CA ASP A 341 0.33 18.51 -50.83
C ASP A 341 0.35 17.07 -50.31
N SER A 342 1.50 16.62 -49.81
CA SER A 342 1.73 15.34 -49.13
C SER A 342 1.15 15.24 -47.72
N SER A 343 0.55 16.30 -47.17
CA SER A 343 0.04 16.31 -45.79
C SER A 343 -1.03 15.25 -45.55
N ALA A 344 -1.89 14.98 -46.54
CA ALA A 344 -2.90 13.92 -46.44
C ALA A 344 -2.26 12.52 -46.42
N ALA A 345 -1.22 12.31 -47.22
CA ALA A 345 -0.44 11.07 -47.20
C ALA A 345 0.31 10.89 -45.88
N CYS A 346 0.81 11.99 -45.30
CA CYS A 346 1.43 11.99 -43.98
C CYS A 346 0.44 11.52 -42.89
N ASP A 347 -0.80 12.02 -42.87
CA ASP A 347 -1.79 11.59 -41.87
C ASP A 347 -2.10 10.09 -41.96
N SER A 348 -2.31 9.56 -43.17
CA SER A 348 -2.53 8.12 -43.40
C SER A 348 -1.32 7.28 -42.98
N PHE A 349 -0.11 7.75 -43.28
CA PHE A 349 1.13 7.09 -42.87
C PHE A 349 1.27 7.05 -41.34
N GLN A 350 1.02 8.17 -40.66
CA GLN A 350 1.08 8.26 -39.20
C GLN A 350 0.02 7.37 -38.53
N LEU A 351 -1.18 7.28 -39.09
CA LEU A 351 -2.22 6.37 -38.62
C LEU A 351 -1.76 4.90 -38.68
N GLY A 352 -1.19 4.48 -39.80
CA GLY A 352 -0.68 3.12 -39.98
C GLY A 352 0.43 2.78 -38.97
N GLU A 353 1.42 3.66 -38.82
CA GLU A 353 2.51 3.47 -37.85
C GLU A 353 2.03 3.51 -36.40
N MET A 354 1.04 4.35 -36.08
CA MET A 354 0.42 4.39 -34.76
C MET A 354 -0.30 3.09 -34.42
N ILE A 355 -1.13 2.56 -35.33
CA ILE A 355 -1.80 1.26 -35.12
C ILE A 355 -0.75 0.17 -34.94
N ARG A 356 0.28 0.13 -35.80
CA ARG A 356 1.37 -0.86 -35.71
C ARG A 356 2.14 -0.77 -34.40
N PHE A 357 2.38 0.44 -33.89
CA PHE A 357 3.06 0.65 -32.62
C PHE A 357 2.20 0.23 -31.42
N LEU A 358 0.96 0.74 -31.32
CA LEU A 358 0.06 0.45 -30.21
C LEU A 358 -0.31 -1.04 -30.12
N SER A 359 -0.45 -1.72 -31.26
CA SER A 359 -0.63 -3.18 -31.27
C SER A 359 0.59 -3.95 -30.80
N ARG A 360 1.81 -3.49 -31.12
CA ARG A 360 3.05 -4.10 -30.57
C ARG A 360 3.19 -3.87 -29.07
N CYS A 361 2.70 -2.75 -28.55
CA CYS A 361 2.67 -2.47 -27.11
C CYS A 361 1.55 -3.22 -26.36
N GLY A 362 0.63 -3.90 -27.06
CA GLY A 362 -0.47 -4.64 -26.46
C GLY A 362 -1.63 -3.77 -25.95
N ILE A 363 -1.72 -2.50 -26.37
CA ILE A 363 -2.76 -1.55 -25.92
C ILE A 363 -3.95 -1.52 -26.88
N LEU A 364 -3.72 -1.86 -28.16
CA LEU A 364 -4.74 -1.79 -29.20
C LEU A 364 -4.75 -3.06 -30.05
N GLN A 365 -5.94 -3.61 -30.26
CA GLN A 365 -6.17 -4.70 -31.20
C GLN A 365 -7.17 -4.26 -32.26
N VAL A 366 -6.85 -4.51 -33.53
CA VAL A 366 -7.79 -4.29 -34.64
C VAL A 366 -8.62 -5.56 -34.81
N LYS A 367 -9.92 -5.47 -34.53
CA LYS A 367 -10.88 -6.58 -34.70
C LYS A 367 -11.91 -6.22 -35.77
N GLY A 368 -12.36 -7.22 -36.52
CA GLY A 368 -13.50 -7.07 -37.42
C GLY A 368 -14.81 -6.94 -36.64
N LEU A 369 -15.76 -6.14 -37.12
CA LEU A 369 -17.04 -5.87 -36.44
C LEU A 369 -18.18 -6.81 -36.85
N LEU A 370 -18.00 -7.60 -37.91
CA LEU A 370 -19.08 -8.38 -38.53
C LEU A 370 -19.38 -9.71 -37.83
N TYR A 371 -18.40 -10.26 -37.10
CA TYR A 371 -18.55 -11.49 -36.33
C TYR A 371 -17.62 -11.41 -35.12
N ASP A 372 -18.20 -11.34 -33.92
CA ASP A 372 -17.43 -11.30 -32.68
C ASP A 372 -17.22 -12.72 -32.15
N ALA A 373 -16.16 -13.37 -32.65
CA ALA A 373 -15.78 -14.72 -32.24
C ALA A 373 -14.86 -14.74 -31.01
N ALA A 374 -14.43 -13.57 -30.52
CA ALA A 374 -13.30 -13.47 -29.62
C ALA A 374 -13.77 -13.27 -28.18
N GLU A 375 -13.24 -14.07 -27.26
CA GLU A 375 -13.36 -13.80 -25.83
C GLU A 375 -12.80 -12.41 -25.49
N PRO A 376 -13.36 -11.73 -24.48
CA PRO A 376 -12.83 -10.47 -24.00
C PRO A 376 -11.36 -10.63 -23.58
N PRO A 377 -10.50 -9.63 -23.83
CA PRO A 377 -9.10 -9.71 -23.47
C PRO A 377 -8.94 -9.86 -21.95
N GLU A 378 -8.00 -10.70 -21.53
CA GLU A 378 -7.66 -10.81 -20.11
C GLU A 378 -7.17 -9.46 -19.55
N PRO A 379 -7.47 -9.14 -18.27
CA PRO A 379 -7.00 -7.91 -17.65
C PRO A 379 -5.46 -7.81 -17.63
N TYR A 380 -4.92 -6.60 -17.80
CA TYR A 380 -3.48 -6.39 -17.76
C TYR A 380 -2.90 -6.61 -16.36
N ILE A 381 -2.04 -7.61 -16.20
CA ILE A 381 -1.43 -8.03 -14.93
C ILE A 381 -0.08 -7.33 -14.68
N GLY A 382 0.54 -6.77 -15.73
CA GLY A 382 1.89 -6.22 -15.65
C GLY A 382 2.01 -4.90 -14.87
N ASP A 383 3.24 -4.44 -14.68
CA ASP A 383 3.51 -3.17 -14.03
C ASP A 383 3.22 -1.98 -14.96
N ILE A 384 2.46 -1.00 -14.46
CA ILE A 384 2.03 0.18 -15.23
C ILE A 384 3.22 1.03 -15.71
N PHE A 385 4.30 1.13 -14.94
CA PHE A 385 5.49 1.87 -15.39
C PHE A 385 6.18 1.15 -16.54
N THR A 386 6.23 -0.19 -16.52
CA THR A 386 6.75 -0.98 -17.65
C THR A 386 5.91 -0.76 -18.92
N LEU A 387 4.58 -0.68 -18.79
CA LEU A 387 3.69 -0.32 -19.90
C LEU A 387 3.96 1.09 -20.43
N ILE A 388 4.13 2.07 -19.54
CA ILE A 388 4.47 3.45 -19.90
C ILE A 388 5.83 3.52 -20.59
N ASP A 389 6.84 2.78 -20.10
CA ASP A 389 8.16 2.73 -20.72
C ASP A 389 8.13 2.15 -22.13
N SER A 390 7.29 1.14 -22.37
CA SER A 390 7.01 0.61 -23.71
C SER A 390 6.40 1.69 -24.62
N LEU A 391 5.39 2.42 -24.13
CA LEU A 391 4.77 3.53 -24.86
C LEU A 391 5.75 4.68 -25.17
N ARG A 392 6.71 4.95 -24.28
CA ARG A 392 7.75 5.97 -24.50
C ARG A 392 8.69 5.65 -25.66
N GLN A 393 8.80 4.38 -26.06
CA GLN A 393 9.61 3.96 -27.20
C GLN A 393 8.99 4.31 -28.56
N VAL A 394 7.90 5.09 -28.60
CA VAL A 394 7.28 5.55 -29.84
C VAL A 394 8.33 6.24 -30.74
N PRO A 395 8.59 5.70 -31.95
CA PRO A 395 9.51 6.32 -32.89
C PRO A 395 8.97 7.64 -33.43
N GLU A 396 9.88 8.50 -33.89
CA GLU A 396 9.52 9.67 -34.69
C GLU A 396 9.39 9.25 -36.16
N TYR A 397 8.24 8.70 -36.51
CA TYR A 397 7.94 8.26 -37.87
C TYR A 397 7.87 9.47 -38.82
N GLN A 398 8.54 9.38 -39.96
CA GLN A 398 8.53 10.42 -40.99
C GLN A 398 8.29 9.76 -42.34
N ILE A 399 7.35 10.30 -43.12
CA ILE A 399 7.09 9.82 -44.49
C ILE A 399 8.21 10.25 -45.45
N ASP A 400 8.75 11.45 -45.24
CA ASP A 400 9.88 12.01 -45.98
C ASP A 400 10.59 13.09 -45.14
N ARG A 401 11.63 13.71 -45.69
CA ARG A 401 12.45 14.75 -45.03
C ARG A 401 11.69 16.04 -44.69
N ASN A 402 10.57 16.31 -45.36
CA ASN A 402 9.79 17.53 -45.16
C ASN A 402 8.79 17.40 -44.01
N HIS A 403 8.53 16.19 -43.50
CA HIS A 403 7.57 15.94 -42.41
C HIS A 403 8.24 15.64 -41.07
N SER A 404 9.19 16.49 -40.68
CA SER A 404 9.78 16.46 -39.33
C SER A 404 8.72 16.82 -38.28
N HIS A 405 8.73 16.13 -37.14
CA HIS A 405 7.80 16.35 -36.01
C HIS A 405 6.31 16.10 -36.31
N CYS A 406 5.99 15.46 -37.44
CA CYS A 406 4.65 14.90 -37.65
C CYS A 406 4.43 13.65 -36.80
N GLY A 407 3.20 13.41 -36.37
CA GLY A 407 2.82 12.19 -35.66
C GLY A 407 2.37 12.39 -34.21
N ILE A 408 2.27 11.27 -33.49
CA ILE A 408 1.74 11.24 -32.12
C ILE A 408 2.79 11.41 -31.04
N ARG A 409 4.08 11.23 -31.36
CA ARG A 409 5.15 11.15 -30.37
C ARG A 409 5.14 12.34 -29.39
N GLY A 410 5.11 13.57 -29.89
CA GLY A 410 5.12 14.75 -29.01
C GLY A 410 3.91 14.80 -28.07
N ARG A 411 2.71 14.50 -28.58
CA ARG A 411 1.47 14.45 -27.77
C ARG A 411 1.52 13.32 -26.74
N LEU A 412 1.98 12.14 -27.16
CA LEU A 412 2.06 10.95 -26.29
C LEU A 412 3.07 11.15 -25.16
N ILE A 413 4.27 11.67 -25.44
CA ILE A 413 5.27 11.87 -24.39
C ILE A 413 4.80 12.89 -23.35
N SER A 414 4.24 14.03 -23.78
CA SER A 414 3.70 15.04 -22.85
C SER A 414 2.59 14.47 -21.97
N MET A 415 1.70 13.65 -22.54
CA MET A 415 0.68 12.93 -21.79
C MET A 415 1.31 11.98 -20.76
N LEU A 416 2.27 11.15 -21.17
CA LEU A 416 2.92 10.17 -20.29
C LEU A 416 3.72 10.83 -19.17
N ASP A 417 4.35 11.99 -19.41
CA ASP A 417 5.03 12.75 -18.36
C ASP A 417 4.04 13.20 -17.28
N MET A 418 2.85 13.68 -17.69
CA MET A 418 1.78 14.07 -16.75
C MET A 418 1.21 12.87 -16.00
N VAL A 419 1.04 11.74 -16.69
CA VAL A 419 0.56 10.49 -16.06
C VAL A 419 1.56 9.99 -15.02
N ILE A 420 2.85 9.95 -15.32
CA ILE A 420 3.88 9.53 -14.35
C ILE A 420 3.85 10.44 -13.12
N ASP A 421 3.73 11.75 -13.30
CA ASP A 421 3.62 12.69 -12.19
C ASP A 421 2.37 12.38 -11.33
N ALA A 422 1.21 12.17 -11.96
CA ALA A 422 -0.03 11.83 -11.27
C ALA A 422 0.00 10.47 -10.55
N LEU A 423 0.72 9.48 -11.08
CA LEU A 423 0.88 8.15 -10.48
C LEU A 423 1.56 8.17 -9.11
N HIS A 424 2.30 9.23 -8.77
CA HIS A 424 2.86 9.37 -7.43
C HIS A 424 1.80 9.63 -6.35
N TYR A 425 0.57 9.96 -6.74
CA TYR A 425 -0.51 10.41 -5.86
C TYR A 425 -1.76 9.52 -5.94
N VAL A 426 -1.64 8.32 -6.51
CA VAL A 426 -2.76 7.35 -6.60
C VAL A 426 -2.92 6.50 -5.35
N GLY A 427 -1.99 6.62 -4.39
CA GLY A 427 -2.06 5.95 -3.10
C GLY A 427 -3.25 6.41 -2.25
N VAL A 428 -3.61 5.58 -1.29
CA VAL A 428 -4.68 5.86 -0.33
C VAL A 428 -4.09 6.67 0.82
N CYS A 429 -4.52 7.92 0.92
CA CYS A 429 -4.13 8.80 2.01
C CYS A 429 -4.94 8.45 3.27
N ALA A 430 -4.26 8.15 4.39
CA ALA A 430 -4.91 7.73 5.63
C ALA A 430 -5.91 8.78 6.17
N GLU A 431 -5.55 10.06 6.12
CA GLU A 431 -6.39 11.16 6.58
C GLU A 431 -7.66 11.27 5.72
N CYS A 432 -7.51 11.34 4.39
CA CYS A 432 -8.65 11.41 3.48
C CYS A 432 -9.53 10.15 3.56
N TRP A 433 -8.93 8.96 3.70
CA TRP A 433 -9.65 7.70 3.81
C TRP A 433 -10.50 7.62 5.09
N THR A 434 -10.00 8.16 6.19
CA THR A 434 -10.69 8.11 7.49
C THR A 434 -11.71 9.23 7.61
N SER A 435 -11.34 10.46 7.27
CA SER A 435 -12.16 11.65 7.51
C SER A 435 -13.16 11.94 6.40
N ASN A 436 -12.85 11.56 5.15
CA ASN A 436 -13.63 11.98 3.99
C ASN A 436 -13.63 10.94 2.86
N ARG A 437 -13.92 9.67 3.21
CA ARG A 437 -13.88 8.55 2.27
C ARG A 437 -14.73 8.79 1.02
N HIS A 438 -15.96 9.25 1.18
CA HIS A 438 -16.90 9.45 0.09
C HIS A 438 -16.42 10.47 -0.97
N GLU A 439 -15.55 11.43 -0.57
CA GLU A 439 -14.91 12.35 -1.51
C GLU A 439 -13.52 11.91 -1.95
N HIS A 440 -12.93 10.86 -1.38
CA HIS A 440 -11.59 10.38 -1.72
C HIS A 440 -11.62 9.08 -2.55
N ALA A 441 -12.56 8.18 -2.25
CA ALA A 441 -12.72 6.90 -2.91
C ALA A 441 -13.11 7.08 -4.38
N TRP A 442 -12.54 6.25 -5.25
CA TRP A 442 -12.81 6.27 -6.68
C TRP A 442 -14.07 5.45 -7.01
N MET A 443 -14.41 4.47 -6.17
CA MET A 443 -15.64 3.67 -6.31
C MET A 443 -16.92 4.45 -6.02
N ASP A 444 -16.89 5.38 -5.07
CA ASP A 444 -18.11 5.98 -4.49
C ASP A 444 -18.64 7.17 -5.33
N LEU A 445 -17.84 7.69 -6.26
CA LEU A 445 -18.13 8.95 -6.95
C LEU A 445 -18.48 8.76 -8.41
N LYS A 446 -19.38 9.63 -8.88
CA LYS A 446 -19.73 9.72 -10.29
C LYS A 446 -18.53 10.18 -11.11
N ARG A 447 -18.25 9.43 -12.18
CA ARG A 447 -17.20 9.76 -13.15
C ARG A 447 -17.45 11.14 -13.79
N PRO A 448 -16.45 12.01 -13.85
CA PRO A 448 -16.55 13.27 -14.59
C PRO A 448 -16.65 12.97 -16.09
N LEU A 449 -17.43 13.77 -16.82
CA LEU A 449 -17.60 13.56 -18.27
C LEU A 449 -16.33 13.92 -19.05
N LEU A 450 -15.73 15.06 -18.72
CA LEU A 450 -14.57 15.60 -19.41
C LEU A 450 -13.53 16.08 -18.40
N TRP A 451 -12.28 15.68 -18.62
CA TRP A 451 -11.12 16.26 -17.96
C TRP A 451 -10.25 17.00 -18.99
N ARG A 452 -9.55 18.06 -18.57
CA ARG A 452 -8.67 18.87 -19.43
C ARG A 452 -7.27 18.99 -18.85
N SER A 453 -6.25 18.88 -19.71
CA SER A 453 -4.83 18.95 -19.35
C SER A 453 -4.48 20.19 -18.52
N GLN A 454 -5.06 21.35 -18.83
CA GLN A 454 -4.76 22.62 -18.16
C GLN A 454 -5.25 22.68 -16.71
N ALA A 455 -6.17 21.78 -16.33
CA ALA A 455 -6.69 21.70 -14.98
C ALA A 455 -5.72 21.03 -14.01
N TYR A 456 -4.77 20.22 -14.51
CA TYR A 456 -3.88 19.44 -13.66
C TYR A 456 -2.68 20.24 -13.17
N ARG A 457 -2.48 20.22 -11.85
CA ARG A 457 -1.30 20.79 -11.19
C ARG A 457 -0.89 19.89 -10.03
N SER A 458 0.36 19.42 -10.02
CA SER A 458 0.87 18.59 -8.91
C SER A 458 1.51 19.36 -7.77
N ARG A 459 1.73 20.68 -7.94
CA ARG A 459 2.50 21.48 -6.98
C ARG A 459 1.66 22.62 -6.40
N GLY A 460 1.90 22.88 -5.12
CA GLY A 460 1.28 24.01 -4.41
C GLY A 460 -0.19 23.83 -4.06
N LEU A 461 -0.70 22.60 -4.15
CA LEU A 461 -2.07 22.26 -3.75
C LEU A 461 -2.10 21.59 -2.37
N PRO A 462 -3.20 21.76 -1.61
CA PRO A 462 -3.46 20.89 -0.47
C PRO A 462 -3.68 19.44 -0.95
N HIS A 463 -3.37 18.46 -0.10
CA HIS A 463 -3.45 17.04 -0.50
C HIS A 463 -4.87 16.65 -0.94
N THR A 464 -5.92 17.23 -0.37
CA THR A 464 -7.32 16.89 -0.68
C THR A 464 -7.67 17.28 -2.12
N GLU A 465 -7.29 18.49 -2.52
CA GLU A 465 -7.47 18.98 -3.89
C GLU A 465 -6.60 18.20 -4.87
N LEU A 466 -5.36 17.85 -4.48
CA LEU A 466 -4.49 17.02 -5.30
C LEU A 466 -5.10 15.65 -5.59
N HIS A 467 -5.60 14.94 -4.55
CA HIS A 467 -6.28 13.66 -4.74
C HIS A 467 -7.53 13.80 -5.62
N ALA A 468 -8.30 14.89 -5.47
CA ALA A 468 -9.45 15.16 -6.31
C ALA A 468 -9.09 15.40 -7.77
N GLN A 469 -8.00 16.14 -8.06
CA GLN A 469 -7.51 16.35 -9.42
C GLN A 469 -7.01 15.05 -10.06
N VAL A 470 -6.21 14.29 -9.30
CA VAL A 470 -5.67 12.99 -9.74
C VAL A 470 -6.80 12.01 -10.04
N ARG A 471 -7.80 11.89 -9.14
CA ARG A 471 -9.00 11.10 -9.40
C ARG A 471 -9.69 11.58 -10.67
N THR A 472 -10.00 12.87 -10.78
CA THR A 472 -10.72 13.42 -11.94
C THR A 472 -10.00 13.11 -13.25
N MET A 473 -8.66 13.20 -13.26
CA MET A 473 -7.83 12.82 -14.41
C MET A 473 -7.99 11.34 -14.77
N PHE A 474 -7.91 10.43 -13.79
CA PHE A 474 -7.97 8.99 -14.07
C PHE A 474 -9.37 8.43 -14.25
N THR A 475 -10.42 9.02 -13.67
CA THR A 475 -11.79 8.48 -13.75
C THR A 475 -12.66 9.10 -14.83
N ALA A 476 -12.23 10.19 -15.47
CA ALA A 476 -13.00 10.84 -16.53
C ALA A 476 -13.38 9.89 -17.67
N THR A 477 -14.55 10.09 -18.28
CA THR A 477 -14.94 9.34 -19.48
C THR A 477 -14.22 9.85 -20.73
N GLU A 478 -14.02 11.17 -20.83
CA GLU A 478 -13.27 11.81 -21.92
C GLU A 478 -12.14 12.68 -21.35
N ARG A 479 -11.04 12.78 -22.11
CA ARG A 479 -9.87 13.56 -21.73
C ARG A 479 -9.45 14.46 -22.87
N ASP A 480 -9.21 15.73 -22.60
CA ASP A 480 -8.63 16.65 -23.56
C ASP A 480 -7.16 16.88 -23.21
N TRP A 481 -6.29 16.25 -23.99
CA TRP A 481 -4.84 16.35 -23.87
C TRP A 481 -4.26 17.56 -24.62
N LYS A 482 -5.09 18.39 -25.26
CA LYS A 482 -4.64 19.59 -25.99
C LYS A 482 -4.16 20.71 -25.07
#